data_AF-A0A1A6FLL8-F1
#
_entry.id   AF-A0A1A6FLL8-F1
#
_cell.length_a   1.000
_cell.length_b   1.000
_cell.length_c   1.000
_cell.angle_alpha   90.00
_cell.angle_beta   90.00
_cell.angle_gamma   90.00
#
_symmetry.space_group_name_H-M   'P 1'
#
loop_
_entity.id
_entity.type
_entity.pdbx_description
1 polymer ?
#
loop_
_entity_poly.entity_id
_entity_poly.type
_entity_poly.pdbx_seq_one_letter_code
_entity_poly.pdbx_strand_id
1 'polypeptide(L)'
;MKRHTFALLCGLTLICGDVAAMEDKAGDPKPTAAPVSSGLSQSKFLGLLYSEIAKRTPMNNTPGPGSATANFHIDAAGRVDKVTIARSSSAKHAELVRKILTGLQGPPPPAGSFEGSQTFNFH
;
A
#
# COMPACT_ATOMS: atom_id res chain seq x y z
N MET A 1 -3.08 45.99 -3.69
CA MET A 1 -4.08 45.84 -4.76
C MET A 1 -3.52 46.41 -6.06
N LYS A 2 -3.25 45.58 -7.06
CA LYS A 2 -2.99 45.99 -8.46
C LYS A 2 -3.41 44.84 -9.37
N ARG A 3 -3.95 45.19 -10.55
CA ARG A 3 -4.92 44.37 -11.30
C ARG A 3 -4.27 43.55 -12.40
N HIS A 4 -5.00 42.53 -12.82
CA HIS A 4 -4.67 41.57 -13.88
C HIS A 4 -4.25 42.23 -15.20
N THR A 5 -3.31 41.59 -15.89
CA THR A 5 -3.14 41.69 -17.35
C THR A 5 -3.40 40.29 -17.92
N PHE A 6 -4.37 40.17 -18.82
CA PHE A 6 -4.83 38.90 -19.40
C PHE A 6 -4.80 39.02 -20.93
N ALA A 7 -3.75 38.46 -21.54
CA ALA A 7 -3.48 38.34 -22.98
C ALA A 7 -2.15 37.53 -23.11
N LEU A 8 -1.83 36.77 -24.16
CA LEU A 8 -2.42 36.66 -25.49
C LEU A 8 -2.18 35.25 -26.09
N LEU A 9 -3.04 34.88 -27.04
CA LEU A 9 -2.97 33.88 -28.12
C LEU A 9 -1.69 33.05 -28.43
N CYS A 10 -1.99 31.89 -29.03
CA CYS A 10 -1.31 31.22 -30.15
C CYS A 10 0.07 30.55 -29.96
N GLY A 11 0.17 29.31 -30.47
CA GLY A 11 1.43 28.57 -30.53
C GLY A 11 1.33 27.14 -31.09
N LEU A 12 0.38 26.84 -31.99
CA LEU A 12 0.35 25.56 -32.69
C LEU A 12 1.32 25.60 -33.89
N THR A 13 2.56 25.13 -33.71
CA THR A 13 3.45 24.82 -34.83
C THR A 13 4.30 23.57 -34.56
N LEU A 14 3.88 22.51 -35.24
CA LEU A 14 4.57 21.29 -35.58
C LEU A 14 5.88 21.55 -36.36
N ILE A 15 7.02 20.97 -35.96
CA ILE A 15 8.15 20.62 -36.84
C ILE A 15 8.83 19.33 -36.34
N CYS A 16 9.18 18.43 -37.27
CA CYS A 16 9.75 17.09 -37.04
C CYS A 16 11.27 17.08 -36.76
N GLY A 17 11.77 15.96 -36.22
CA GLY A 17 13.20 15.63 -36.12
C GLY A 17 13.43 14.12 -35.98
N ASP A 18 14.35 13.56 -36.76
CA ASP A 18 14.45 12.12 -37.10
C ASP A 18 15.90 11.83 -37.58
N VAL A 19 16.47 10.62 -37.58
CA VAL A 19 15.94 9.27 -37.25
C VAL A 19 17.02 8.41 -36.55
N ALA A 20 16.63 7.52 -35.62
CA ALA A 20 17.49 6.43 -35.15
C ALA A 20 16.68 5.23 -34.64
N ALA A 21 16.54 4.20 -35.47
CA ALA A 21 15.85 2.96 -35.11
C ALA A 21 16.76 2.01 -34.32
N MET A 22 16.21 1.33 -33.31
CA MET A 22 16.69 0.03 -32.84
C MET A 22 15.49 -0.83 -32.44
N GLU A 23 15.57 -2.13 -32.71
CA GLU A 23 14.42 -3.02 -32.91
C GLU A 23 13.83 -3.66 -31.63
N ASP A 24 12.60 -4.13 -31.79
CA ASP A 24 11.87 -5.17 -31.03
C ASP A 24 11.87 -5.11 -29.49
N LYS A 25 10.74 -4.66 -28.92
CA LYS A 25 9.80 -5.55 -28.20
C LYS A 25 8.48 -4.82 -27.91
N ALA A 26 7.36 -5.51 -28.09
CA ALA A 26 6.03 -4.97 -27.82
C ALA A 26 5.80 -4.66 -26.32
N GLY A 27 5.13 -3.53 -26.05
CA GLY A 27 4.66 -3.17 -24.70
C GLY A 27 3.96 -1.81 -24.70
N ASP A 28 2.63 -1.81 -24.58
CA ASP A 28 1.83 -0.60 -24.38
C ASP A 28 2.41 0.30 -23.27
N PRO A 29 2.46 1.63 -23.46
CA PRO A 29 2.70 2.57 -22.37
C PRO A 29 1.46 2.63 -21.47
N LYS A 30 1.29 1.61 -20.62
CA LYS A 30 0.30 1.63 -19.53
C LYS A 30 0.52 2.93 -18.74
N PRO A 31 -0.50 3.79 -18.59
CA PRO A 31 -0.33 5.03 -17.85
C PRO A 31 0.15 4.72 -16.44
N THR A 32 1.34 5.22 -16.09
CA THR A 32 1.82 5.25 -14.71
C THR A 32 0.91 6.21 -13.96
N ALA A 33 -0.16 5.67 -13.37
CA ALA A 33 -1.12 6.43 -12.60
C ALA A 33 -0.36 7.18 -11.50
N ALA A 34 -0.47 8.51 -11.52
CA ALA A 34 0.07 9.33 -10.44
C ALA A 34 -0.48 8.83 -9.10
N PRO A 35 0.34 8.80 -8.02
CA PRO A 35 -0.11 8.30 -6.74
C PRO A 35 -1.32 9.10 -6.29
N VAL A 36 -2.48 8.44 -6.26
CA VAL A 36 -3.71 9.02 -5.72
C VAL A 36 -3.49 9.22 -4.23
N SER A 37 -3.09 10.43 -3.86
CA SER A 37 -3.02 10.88 -2.48
C SER A 37 -4.42 10.77 -1.88
N SER A 38 -4.68 9.65 -1.22
CA SER A 38 -5.85 9.50 -0.36
C SER A 38 -5.71 10.58 0.72
N GLY A 39 -6.69 11.47 0.83
CA GLY A 39 -6.66 12.66 1.71
C GLY A 39 -6.73 12.36 3.21
N LEU A 40 -6.09 11.27 3.63
CA LEU A 40 -6.19 10.60 4.91
C LEU A 40 -4.78 10.61 5.53
N SER A 41 -4.57 11.39 6.59
CA SER A 41 -3.24 11.51 7.20
C SER A 41 -2.70 10.18 7.74
N GLN A 42 -1.37 10.01 7.74
CA GLN A 42 -0.72 8.76 8.17
C GLN A 42 -1.19 8.27 9.56
N SER A 43 -1.36 9.18 10.53
CA SER A 43 -1.86 8.85 11.87
C SER A 43 -3.29 8.27 11.85
N LYS A 44 -4.16 8.81 10.98
CA LYS A 44 -5.53 8.29 10.79
C LYS A 44 -5.51 6.94 10.08
N PHE A 45 -4.62 6.74 9.11
CA PHE A 45 -4.44 5.45 8.43
C PHE A 45 -4.04 4.36 9.43
N LEU A 46 -3.02 4.63 10.25
CA LEU A 46 -2.55 3.71 11.29
C LEU A 46 -3.66 3.37 12.30
N GLY A 47 -4.43 4.36 12.76
CA GLY A 47 -5.56 4.12 13.67
C GLY A 47 -6.61 3.17 13.08
N LEU A 48 -6.95 3.33 11.80
CA LEU A 48 -7.88 2.44 11.09
C LEU A 48 -7.29 1.04 10.85
N LEU A 49 -6.02 0.97 10.46
CA LEU A 49 -5.29 -0.28 10.25
C LEU A 49 -5.23 -1.12 11.54
N TYR A 50 -4.78 -0.53 12.65
CA TYR A 50 -4.73 -1.24 13.94
C TYR A 50 -6.13 -1.63 14.44
N SER A 51 -7.16 -0.82 14.18
CA SER A 51 -8.54 -1.18 14.51
C SER A 51 -9.01 -2.40 13.72
N GLU A 52 -8.68 -2.50 12.43
CA GLU A 52 -9.06 -3.63 11.58
C GLU A 52 -8.29 -4.91 11.94
N ILE A 53 -7.00 -4.78 12.31
CA ILE A 53 -6.21 -5.87 12.88
C ILE A 53 -6.83 -6.36 14.20
N ALA A 54 -7.19 -5.45 15.10
CA ALA A 54 -7.77 -5.80 16.39
C ALA A 54 -9.09 -6.58 16.24
N LYS A 55 -10.00 -6.15 15.35
CA LYS A 55 -11.26 -6.87 15.06
C LYS A 55 -11.05 -8.31 14.59
N ARG A 56 -9.95 -8.58 13.90
CA ARG A 56 -9.63 -9.88 13.29
C ARG A 56 -8.74 -10.76 14.16
N THR A 57 -8.09 -10.19 15.16
CA THR A 57 -7.26 -10.92 16.11
C THR A 57 -8.17 -11.58 17.15
N PRO A 58 -8.24 -12.91 17.23
CA PRO A 58 -9.10 -13.58 18.20
C PRO A 58 -8.63 -13.28 19.63
N MET A 59 -9.55 -13.04 20.56
CA MET A 59 -9.21 -12.98 21.99
C MET A 59 -8.80 -14.37 22.51
N ASN A 60 -9.55 -15.41 22.14
CA ASN A 60 -9.22 -16.79 22.44
C ASN A 60 -8.61 -17.47 21.21
N ASN A 61 -7.38 -17.98 21.34
CA ASN A 61 -6.61 -18.52 20.23
C ASN A 61 -6.40 -20.03 20.42
N THR A 62 -6.88 -20.84 19.47
CA THR A 62 -6.79 -22.31 19.51
C THR A 62 -5.39 -22.88 19.78
N PRO A 63 -4.26 -22.26 19.32
CA PRO A 63 -2.92 -22.77 19.60
C PRO A 63 -2.44 -22.58 21.05
N GLY A 64 -3.21 -21.90 21.90
CA GLY A 64 -2.77 -21.51 23.25
C GLY A 64 -1.75 -20.36 23.25
N PRO A 65 -1.10 -20.10 24.40
CA PRO A 65 -0.23 -18.94 24.58
C PRO A 65 1.02 -19.00 23.71
N GLY A 66 1.51 -17.84 23.28
CA GLY A 66 2.69 -17.70 22.43
C GLY A 66 2.74 -16.37 21.69
N SER A 67 3.64 -16.23 20.73
CA SER A 67 3.72 -15.01 19.92
C SER A 67 4.15 -15.25 18.47
N ALA A 68 3.93 -14.23 17.64
CA ALA A 68 4.40 -14.19 16.27
C ALA A 68 4.67 -12.74 15.83
N THR A 69 5.86 -12.48 15.30
CA THR A 69 6.24 -11.20 14.71
C THR A 69 6.16 -11.31 13.20
N ALA A 70 5.38 -10.43 12.58
CA ALA A 70 5.17 -10.39 11.14
C ALA A 70 5.49 -9.02 10.57
N ASN A 71 6.15 -9.02 9.42
CA ASN A 71 6.33 -7.87 8.55
C ASN A 71 5.35 -8.00 7.38
N PHE A 72 4.69 -6.91 6.98
CA PHE A 72 3.68 -6.93 5.93
C PHE A 72 3.68 -5.65 5.10
N HIS A 73 3.45 -5.82 3.80
CA HIS A 73 3.23 -4.72 2.85
C HIS A 73 1.72 -4.55 2.63
N ILE A 74 1.30 -3.31 2.47
CA ILE A 74 -0.05 -2.90 2.09
C ILE A 74 0.05 -2.11 0.78
N ASP A 75 -0.69 -2.57 -0.22
CA ASP A 75 -0.76 -1.98 -1.56
C ASP A 75 -1.55 -0.66 -1.62
N ALA A 76 -1.57 -0.05 -2.81
CA ALA A 76 -2.33 1.17 -3.08
C ALA A 76 -3.86 1.00 -2.98
N ALA A 77 -4.37 -0.23 -2.91
CA ALA A 77 -5.79 -0.52 -2.68
C ALA A 77 -6.12 -0.72 -1.19
N GLY A 78 -5.14 -0.63 -0.28
CA GLY A 78 -5.32 -0.85 1.15
C GLY A 78 -5.40 -2.33 1.54
N ARG A 79 -4.88 -3.23 0.71
CA ARG A 79 -4.86 -4.69 0.93
C ARG A 79 -3.45 -5.18 1.25
N VAL A 80 -3.34 -6.23 2.04
CA VAL A 80 -2.05 -6.91 2.28
C VAL A 80 -1.76 -7.89 1.15
N ASP A 81 -0.77 -7.58 0.32
CA ASP A 81 -0.25 -8.45 -0.74
C ASP A 81 0.95 -9.31 -0.29
N LYS A 82 1.66 -8.90 0.76
CA LYS A 82 2.87 -9.59 1.25
C LYS A 82 2.89 -9.75 2.76
N VAL A 83 3.17 -10.96 3.24
CA VAL A 83 3.36 -11.26 4.68
C VAL A 83 4.59 -12.15 4.89
N THR A 84 5.53 -11.66 5.69
CA THR A 84 6.75 -12.38 6.10
C THR A 84 6.74 -12.55 7.62
N ILE A 85 6.78 -13.79 8.10
CA ILE A 85 6.89 -14.08 9.54
C ILE A 85 8.37 -14.05 9.92
N ALA A 86 8.77 -13.06 10.72
CA ALA A 86 10.14 -12.88 11.18
C ALA A 86 10.49 -13.78 12.37
N ARG A 87 9.51 -14.04 13.26
CA ARG A 87 9.66 -14.93 14.41
C ARG A 87 8.31 -15.49 14.81
N SER A 88 8.25 -16.72 15.33
CA SER A 88 7.03 -17.25 15.97
C SER A 88 7.33 -18.37 16.94
N SER A 89 6.49 -18.52 17.98
CA SER A 89 6.51 -19.63 18.93
C SER A 89 6.10 -20.97 18.31
N SER A 90 5.24 -20.97 17.28
CA SER A 90 4.82 -22.19 16.58
C SER A 90 4.36 -21.93 15.14
N ALA A 91 4.35 -22.97 14.31
CA ALA A 91 3.76 -22.90 12.98
C ALA A 91 2.28 -22.45 13.01
N LYS A 92 1.52 -22.81 14.06
CA LYS A 92 0.11 -22.43 14.19
C LYS A 92 -0.10 -20.96 14.55
N HIS A 93 0.78 -20.37 15.35
CA HIS A 93 0.78 -18.92 15.58
C HIS A 93 1.15 -18.16 14.29
N ALA A 94 2.12 -18.66 13.52
CA ALA A 94 2.49 -18.11 12.22
C ALA A 94 1.36 -18.20 11.17
N GLU A 95 0.68 -19.35 11.05
CA GLU A 95 -0.49 -19.54 10.19
C GLU A 95 -1.63 -18.56 10.56
N LEU A 96 -1.91 -18.42 11.86
CA LEU A 96 -2.96 -17.54 12.37
C LEU A 96 -2.67 -16.06 12.08
N VAL A 97 -1.44 -15.58 12.28
CA VAL A 97 -1.06 -14.20 11.92
C VAL A 97 -1.15 -13.97 10.41
N ARG A 98 -0.71 -14.92 9.57
CA ARG A 98 -0.90 -14.80 8.11
C ARG A 98 -2.37 -14.63 7.77
N LYS A 99 -3.25 -15.45 8.35
CA LYS A 99 -4.71 -15.39 8.11
C LYS A 99 -5.34 -14.07 8.58
N ILE A 100 -4.89 -13.50 9.70
CA ILE A 100 -5.34 -12.17 10.16
C ILE A 100 -4.92 -11.10 9.14
N LEU A 101 -3.64 -11.08 8.76
CA LEU A 101 -3.06 -10.04 7.91
C LEU A 101 -3.56 -10.10 6.46
N THR A 102 -3.60 -11.27 5.82
CA THR A 102 -4.11 -11.40 4.44
C THR A 102 -5.61 -11.14 4.33
N GLY A 103 -6.34 -11.18 5.44
CA GLY A 103 -7.74 -10.78 5.49
C GLY A 103 -7.95 -9.27 5.51
N LEU A 104 -6.92 -8.46 5.81
CA LEU A 104 -7.06 -7.02 5.98
C LEU A 104 -7.48 -6.33 4.69
N GLN A 105 -8.51 -5.50 4.81
CA GLN A 105 -8.93 -4.55 3.79
C GLN A 105 -9.16 -3.21 4.47
N GLY A 106 -8.18 -2.31 4.34
CA GLY A 106 -8.21 -0.96 4.87
C GLY A 106 -8.46 0.09 3.78
N PRO A 107 -8.46 1.38 4.14
CA PRO A 107 -8.38 2.46 3.16
C PRO A 107 -6.97 2.50 2.50
N PRO A 108 -6.84 3.03 1.27
CA PRO A 108 -5.55 3.27 0.64
C PRO A 108 -4.58 4.09 1.51
N PRO A 109 -3.32 3.64 1.70
CA PRO A 109 -2.32 4.39 2.46
C PRO A 109 -1.94 5.71 1.75
N PRO A 110 -1.70 6.81 2.49
CA PRO A 110 -1.47 8.14 1.89
C PRO A 110 -0.23 8.25 1.01
N ALA A 111 0.76 7.36 1.19
CA ALA A 111 1.98 7.31 0.39
C ALA A 111 1.89 6.34 -0.81
N GLY A 112 0.71 5.79 -1.11
CA GLY A 112 0.51 4.78 -2.15
C GLY A 112 0.88 3.35 -1.74
N SER A 113 1.72 3.16 -0.73
CA SER A 113 1.88 1.88 -0.04
C SER A 113 2.26 2.06 1.43
N PHE A 114 2.30 0.98 2.20
CA PHE A 114 2.76 0.97 3.58
C PHE A 114 3.45 -0.34 3.95
N GLU A 115 4.61 -0.26 4.59
CA GLU A 115 5.31 -1.39 5.21
C GLU A 115 5.15 -1.33 6.73
N GLY A 116 4.69 -2.42 7.33
CA GLY A 116 4.44 -2.55 8.77
C GLY A 116 5.18 -3.74 9.39
N SER A 117 5.49 -3.63 10.68
CA SER A 117 5.93 -4.76 11.50
C SER A 117 5.13 -4.79 12.80
N GLN A 118 4.63 -5.96 13.19
CA GLN A 118 3.86 -6.12 14.42
C GLN A 118 4.13 -7.48 15.06
N THR A 119 4.26 -7.48 16.39
CA THR A 119 4.25 -8.68 17.22
C THR A 119 2.85 -8.91 17.78
N PHE A 120 2.29 -10.06 17.46
CA PHE A 120 1.05 -10.58 18.03
C PHE A 120 1.41 -11.44 19.24
N ASN A 121 0.77 -11.17 20.37
CA ASN A 121 0.85 -12.00 21.58
C ASN A 121 -0.49 -12.71 21.77
N PHE A 122 -0.42 -13.99 22.10
CA PHE A 122 -1.55 -14.88 22.32
C PHE A 122 -1.49 -15.38 23.75
N HIS A 123 -2.65 -15.46 24.39
CA HIS A 123 -2.85 -15.83 25.77
C HIS A 123 -3.92 -16.93 25.86
#